data_AF-A0A4Y7SPD0-F1
#
_entry.id   AF-A0A4Y7SPD0-F1
#
_cell.length_a   1.000
_cell.length_b   1.000
_cell.length_c   1.000
_cell.angle_alpha   90.00
_cell.angle_beta   90.00
_cell.angle_gamma   90.00
#
_symmetry.space_group_name_H-M   'P 1'
#
loop_
_entity.id
_entity.type
_entity.pdbx_description
1 polymer ?
#
loop_
_entity_poly.entity_id
_entity_poly.type
_entity_poly.pdbx_seq_one_letter_code
_entity_poly.pdbx_strand_id
1 'polypeptide(L)'
;LSDRHATLLSVVPIVMPMADHLLCLHHLQANIDQNVRQRLGGRWGAFLSQFWSVYRAVSPEDFQKGWDAMVKQFPEAADYLNTQLWPCQERWAWTFVVFKFTAAIRTNGRVESENRVTKTFGGPKTNVMQLFDGLNERTSGQSVQEMRKARDSSRRQHPRTIETMFPGVLSLLRQLAGPYALQECYKQMEESVFYRVEVVPLPHGVRNWQMINMFTNDNTYLGAKWVLRLIHSRGLQVRNVLRVVHQGTGKQHLVALLDNKSYVCDCAMGMNLGIPCRHYFSVLTSVREFRFHISVVRS
;
A
#
# COMPACT_ATOMS: atom_id res chain seq x y z
N LEU A 1 6.39 -5.52 -10.63
CA LEU A 1 7.52 -5.08 -9.78
C LEU A 1 8.79 -5.72 -10.32
N SER A 2 9.84 -4.96 -10.60
CA SER A 2 11.12 -5.52 -11.07
C SER A 2 12.32 -4.73 -10.56
N ASP A 3 13.51 -5.17 -10.96
CA ASP A 3 14.70 -4.32 -10.89
C ASP A 3 14.58 -3.09 -11.82
N ARG A 4 15.41 -2.08 -11.58
CA ARG A 4 15.59 -0.90 -12.43
C ARG A 4 16.37 -1.30 -13.69
N HIS A 5 15.65 -1.82 -14.69
CA HIS A 5 16.20 -2.09 -16.01
C HIS A 5 15.68 -1.08 -17.05
N ALA A 6 16.56 -0.44 -17.81
CA ALA A 6 16.20 0.62 -18.77
C ALA A 6 15.13 0.18 -19.79
N THR A 7 15.22 -1.07 -20.29
CA THR A 7 14.23 -1.66 -21.19
C THR A 7 12.86 -1.82 -20.53
N LEU A 8 12.79 -2.25 -19.26
CA LEU A 8 11.50 -2.40 -18.57
C LEU A 8 10.88 -1.04 -18.26
N LEU A 9 11.70 -0.01 -18.02
CA LEU A 9 11.21 1.35 -17.81
C LEU A 9 10.58 1.95 -19.08
N SER A 10 11.13 1.63 -20.26
CA SER A 10 10.69 2.17 -21.56
C SER A 10 9.58 1.33 -22.22
N VAL A 11 9.69 0.00 -22.18
CA VAL A 11 8.80 -0.91 -22.93
C VAL A 11 7.49 -1.19 -22.20
N VAL A 12 7.51 -1.35 -20.87
CA VAL A 12 6.29 -1.72 -20.12
C VAL A 12 5.16 -0.70 -20.29
N PRO A 13 5.40 0.63 -20.25
CA PRO A 13 4.34 1.61 -20.51
C PRO A 13 3.73 1.51 -21.91
N ILE A 14 4.44 0.93 -22.88
CA ILE A 14 4.00 0.79 -24.27
C ILE A 14 3.22 -0.52 -24.44
N VAL A 15 3.76 -1.63 -23.94
CA VAL A 15 3.20 -2.98 -24.14
C VAL A 15 2.08 -3.28 -23.14
N MET A 16 2.15 -2.73 -21.92
CA MET A 16 1.15 -2.90 -20.87
C MET A 16 0.77 -1.54 -20.25
N PRO A 17 0.14 -0.64 -21.02
CA PRO A 17 -0.15 0.73 -20.60
C PRO A 17 -1.09 0.82 -19.37
N MET A 18 -1.88 -0.23 -19.14
CA MET A 18 -2.79 -0.32 -18.00
C MET A 18 -2.12 -0.88 -16.74
N ALA A 19 -0.87 -1.36 -16.83
CA ALA A 19 -0.14 -1.93 -15.71
C ALA A 19 0.84 -0.91 -15.12
N ASP A 20 0.75 -0.72 -13.80
CA ASP A 20 1.72 0.07 -13.07
C ASP A 20 3.06 -0.69 -12.92
N HIS A 21 4.11 -0.19 -13.56
CA HIS A 21 5.45 -0.73 -13.38
C HIS A 21 6.20 -0.02 -12.23
N LEU A 22 6.31 -0.73 -11.11
CA LEU A 22 6.99 -0.31 -9.88
C LEU A 22 8.33 -1.01 -9.68
N LEU A 23 9.25 -0.37 -8.97
CA LEU A 23 10.53 -0.97 -8.59
C LEU A 23 10.41 -1.80 -7.31
N CYS A 24 11.09 -2.94 -7.32
CA CYS A 24 11.28 -3.81 -6.16
C CYS A 24 12.17 -3.11 -5.12
N LEU A 25 11.75 -3.07 -3.84
CA LEU A 25 12.54 -2.44 -2.78
C LEU A 25 13.85 -3.16 -2.49
N HIS A 26 13.88 -4.49 -2.65
CA HIS A 26 15.09 -5.28 -2.44
C HIS A 26 16.13 -4.95 -3.52
N HIS A 27 15.72 -4.90 -4.79
CA HIS A 27 16.61 -4.51 -5.88
C HIS A 27 16.99 -3.03 -5.81
N LEU A 28 16.06 -2.16 -5.40
CA LEU A 28 16.36 -0.75 -5.15
C LEU A 28 17.48 -0.60 -4.11
N GLN A 29 17.36 -1.30 -2.98
CA GLN A 29 18.40 -1.29 -1.95
C GLN A 29 19.71 -1.87 -2.48
N ALA A 30 19.68 -3.03 -3.15
CA ALA A 30 20.88 -3.64 -3.72
C ALA A 30 21.61 -2.70 -4.70
N ASN A 31 20.87 -1.99 -5.55
CA ASN A 31 21.45 -1.03 -6.50
C ASN A 31 22.07 0.18 -5.79
N ILE A 32 21.43 0.68 -4.73
CA ILE A 32 21.98 1.78 -3.92
C ILE A 32 23.25 1.32 -3.20
N ASP A 33 23.24 0.14 -2.59
CA ASP A 33 24.41 -0.47 -1.97
C ASP A 33 25.57 -0.58 -2.97
N GLN A 34 25.33 -1.10 -4.17
CA GLN A 34 26.37 -1.29 -5.19
C GLN A 34 26.97 0.02 -5.70
N ASN A 35 26.15 1.06 -5.90
CA ASN A 35 26.58 2.28 -6.58
C ASN A 35 27.04 3.39 -5.61
N VAL A 36 26.57 3.38 -4.36
CA VAL A 36 26.75 4.51 -3.44
C VAL A 36 27.60 4.14 -2.21
N ARG A 37 27.51 2.89 -1.71
CA ARG A 37 28.11 2.50 -0.42
C ARG A 37 29.60 2.75 -0.32
N GLN A 38 30.36 2.34 -1.35
CA GLN A 38 31.82 2.49 -1.36
C GLN A 38 32.24 3.96 -1.34
N ARG A 39 31.50 4.83 -2.06
CA ARG A 39 31.78 6.27 -2.13
C ARG A 39 31.55 6.99 -0.80
N LEU A 40 30.59 6.51 0.00
CA LEU A 40 30.23 7.12 1.28
C LEU A 40 31.03 6.58 2.47
N GLY A 41 31.59 5.37 2.37
CA GLY A 41 32.39 4.77 3.45
C GLY A 41 31.67 4.82 4.80
N GLY A 42 32.31 5.44 5.81
CA GLY A 42 31.74 5.58 7.17
C GLY A 42 30.43 6.37 7.24
N ARG A 43 30.08 7.16 6.22
CA ARG A 43 28.84 7.95 6.16
C ARG A 43 27.64 7.14 5.64
N TRP A 44 27.87 5.90 5.19
CA TRP A 44 26.85 5.03 4.59
C TRP A 44 25.62 4.82 5.47
N GLY A 45 25.79 4.56 6.77
CA GLY A 45 24.66 4.31 7.68
C GLY A 45 23.74 5.52 7.82
N ALA A 46 24.31 6.72 7.92
CA ALA A 46 23.56 7.97 7.99
C ALA A 46 22.79 8.24 6.68
N PHE A 47 23.44 8.02 5.54
CA PHE A 47 22.81 8.12 4.23
C PHE A 47 21.64 7.14 4.09
N LEU A 48 21.82 5.86 4.44
CA LEU A 48 20.77 4.86 4.29
C LEU A 48 19.56 5.18 5.17
N SER A 49 19.79 5.66 6.39
CA SER A 49 18.73 6.16 7.28
C SER A 49 17.96 7.31 6.65
N GLN A 50 18.66 8.32 6.10
CA GLN A 50 18.02 9.44 5.43
C GLN A 50 17.28 9.01 4.15
N PHE A 51 17.88 8.17 3.31
CA PHE A 51 17.26 7.62 2.11
C PHE A 51 15.91 6.96 2.43
N TRP A 52 15.86 6.13 3.47
CA TRP A 52 14.62 5.48 3.87
C TRP A 52 13.60 6.46 4.49
N SER A 53 14.06 7.55 5.10
CA SER A 53 13.18 8.66 5.51
C SER A 53 12.55 9.34 4.29
N VAL A 54 13.36 9.67 3.27
CA VAL A 54 12.91 10.27 2.01
C VAL A 54 11.98 9.32 1.25
N TYR A 55 12.31 8.04 1.17
CA TYR A 55 11.44 7.01 0.61
C TYR A 55 10.05 7.02 1.25
N ARG A 56 9.98 7.16 2.59
CA ARG A 56 8.73 7.20 3.37
C ARG A 56 8.05 8.57 3.40
N ALA A 57 8.50 9.51 2.58
CA ALA A 57 7.90 10.83 2.54
C ALA A 57 6.37 10.76 2.34
N VAL A 58 5.72 11.65 3.07
CA VAL A 58 4.28 11.67 3.34
C VAL A 58 3.54 12.45 2.24
N SER A 59 4.25 13.28 1.49
CA SER A 59 3.76 14.09 0.37
C SER A 59 4.87 14.29 -0.69
N PRO A 60 4.53 14.69 -1.92
CA PRO A 60 5.53 15.09 -2.91
C PRO A 60 6.43 16.24 -2.44
N GLU A 61 5.90 17.17 -1.64
CA GLU A 61 6.66 18.29 -1.10
C GLU A 61 7.68 17.84 -0.05
N ASP A 62 7.29 16.93 0.86
CA ASP A 62 8.22 16.36 1.84
C ASP A 62 9.27 15.48 1.15
N PHE A 63 8.89 14.80 0.07
CA PHE A 63 9.82 14.04 -0.75
C PHE A 63 10.87 14.96 -1.38
N GLN A 64 10.45 16.03 -2.05
CA GLN A 64 11.36 17.01 -2.66
C GLN A 64 12.28 17.62 -1.60
N LYS A 65 11.73 18.13 -0.49
CA LYS A 65 12.54 18.73 0.59
C LYS A 65 13.55 17.75 1.16
N GLY A 66 13.13 16.51 1.41
CA GLY A 66 14.00 15.45 1.92
C GLY A 66 15.07 15.07 0.90
N TRP A 67 14.72 15.03 -0.38
CA TRP A 67 15.64 14.75 -1.48
C TRP A 67 16.71 15.83 -1.61
N ASP A 68 16.32 17.11 -1.64
CA ASP A 68 17.23 18.24 -1.74
C ASP A 68 18.21 18.27 -0.56
N ALA A 69 17.71 18.02 0.65
CA ALA A 69 18.53 17.91 1.85
C ALA A 69 19.52 16.73 1.74
N MET A 70 19.07 15.58 1.24
CA MET A 70 19.91 14.38 1.08
C MET A 70 21.02 14.58 0.04
N VAL A 71 20.70 15.16 -1.13
CA VAL A 71 21.67 15.49 -2.17
C VAL A 71 22.70 16.50 -1.67
N LYS A 72 22.27 17.52 -0.93
CA LYS A 72 23.16 18.51 -0.31
C LYS A 72 24.05 17.89 0.76
N GLN A 73 23.51 16.98 1.56
CA GLN A 73 24.25 16.33 2.64
C GLN A 73 25.25 15.30 2.12
N PHE A 74 24.94 14.61 1.02
CA PHE A 74 25.75 13.53 0.46
C PHE A 74 26.09 13.80 -1.02
N PRO A 75 26.92 14.82 -1.31
CA PRO A 75 27.30 15.17 -2.68
C PRO A 75 27.98 14.03 -3.43
N GLU A 76 28.65 13.10 -2.74
CA GLU A 76 29.29 11.92 -3.31
C GLU A 76 28.28 10.93 -3.94
N ALA A 77 27.02 10.98 -3.49
CA ALA A 77 25.91 10.18 -4.01
C ALA A 77 25.08 10.94 -5.06
N ALA A 78 25.23 12.26 -5.18
CA ALA A 78 24.35 13.15 -5.93
C ALA A 78 24.18 12.74 -7.40
N ASP A 79 25.27 12.34 -8.06
CA ASP A 79 25.24 11.89 -9.45
C ASP A 79 24.31 10.68 -9.64
N TYR A 80 24.48 9.63 -8.83
CA TYR A 80 23.62 8.45 -8.90
C TYR A 80 22.17 8.78 -8.53
N LEU A 81 21.97 9.56 -7.47
CA LEU A 81 20.65 9.99 -7.05
C LEU A 81 19.90 10.71 -8.19
N ASN A 82 20.51 11.75 -8.76
CA ASN A 82 19.85 12.63 -9.72
C ASN A 82 19.75 12.03 -11.12
N THR A 83 20.72 11.22 -11.56
CA THR A 83 20.70 10.63 -12.91
C THR A 83 19.97 9.29 -12.95
N GLN A 84 19.99 8.52 -11.85
CA GLN A 84 19.40 7.18 -11.83
C GLN A 84 18.07 7.15 -11.08
N LEU A 85 18.00 7.66 -9.86
CA LEU A 85 16.81 7.45 -9.02
C LEU A 85 15.72 8.50 -9.20
N TRP A 86 16.10 9.78 -9.32
CA TRP A 86 15.17 10.90 -9.48
C TRP A 86 14.24 10.74 -10.70
N PRO A 87 14.73 10.39 -11.91
CA PRO A 87 13.87 10.30 -13.09
C PRO A 87 12.78 9.22 -12.99
N CYS A 88 12.95 8.26 -12.07
CA CYS A 88 11.97 7.20 -11.85
C CYS A 88 11.33 7.23 -10.45
N GLN A 89 11.36 8.38 -9.75
CA GLN A 89 10.81 8.55 -8.40
C GLN A 89 9.38 8.01 -8.23
N GLU A 90 8.53 8.19 -9.24
CA GLU A 90 7.12 7.75 -9.23
C GLU A 90 6.94 6.23 -9.24
N ARG A 91 8.02 5.47 -9.43
CA ARG A 91 8.01 4.01 -9.48
C ARG A 91 8.45 3.37 -8.17
N TRP A 92 8.98 4.16 -7.24
CA TRP A 92 9.51 3.61 -6.00
C TRP A 92 9.19 4.43 -4.76
N ALA A 93 9.17 5.77 -4.81
CA ALA A 93 8.95 6.56 -3.60
C ALA A 93 7.51 6.43 -3.08
N TRP A 94 7.36 6.29 -1.76
CA TRP A 94 6.10 5.95 -1.10
C TRP A 94 4.93 6.84 -1.52
N THR A 95 5.15 8.15 -1.52
CA THR A 95 4.11 9.15 -1.82
C THR A 95 3.47 8.97 -3.21
N PHE A 96 4.19 8.38 -4.16
CA PHE A 96 3.74 8.14 -5.54
C PHE A 96 3.28 6.69 -5.80
N VAL A 97 3.74 5.72 -5.02
CA VAL A 97 3.42 4.30 -5.27
C VAL A 97 2.33 3.75 -4.36
N VAL A 98 2.08 4.36 -3.21
CA VAL A 98 1.24 3.75 -2.18
C VAL A 98 -0.22 3.63 -2.60
N PHE A 99 -0.74 4.50 -3.47
CA PHE A 99 -2.11 4.39 -3.97
C PHE A 99 -2.27 3.36 -5.09
N LYS A 100 -1.17 2.73 -5.53
CA LYS A 100 -1.19 1.69 -6.56
C LYS A 100 -1.36 0.33 -5.89
N PHE A 101 -2.19 -0.53 -6.48
CA PHE A 101 -2.47 -1.85 -5.95
C PHE A 101 -1.26 -2.77 -6.18
N THR A 102 -0.71 -3.30 -5.09
CA THR A 102 0.45 -4.20 -5.13
C THR A 102 0.17 -5.57 -4.52
N ALA A 103 -1.06 -5.84 -4.06
CA ALA A 103 -1.46 -7.12 -3.47
C ALA A 103 -0.50 -7.66 -2.39
N ALA A 104 0.03 -6.75 -1.54
CA ALA A 104 1.05 -7.05 -0.55
C ALA A 104 2.39 -7.59 -1.10
N ILE A 105 2.64 -7.51 -2.40
CA ILE A 105 3.95 -7.75 -3.00
C ILE A 105 4.84 -6.56 -2.63
N ARG A 106 5.37 -6.63 -1.41
CA ARG A 106 6.46 -5.80 -0.90
C ARG A 106 7.61 -6.75 -0.64
N THR A 107 8.74 -6.48 -1.27
CA THR A 107 9.85 -7.43 -1.43
C THR A 107 10.72 -7.57 -0.19
N ASN A 108 10.11 -7.88 0.96
CA ASN A 108 10.85 -8.33 2.14
C ASN A 108 10.44 -9.73 2.63
N GLY A 109 9.55 -10.46 1.92
CA GLY A 109 9.22 -11.83 2.36
C GLY A 109 8.70 -12.81 1.31
N ARG A 110 7.95 -12.37 0.28
CA ARG A 110 7.24 -13.32 -0.62
C ARG A 110 8.02 -13.75 -1.87
N VAL A 111 9.00 -12.95 -2.27
CA VAL A 111 9.76 -13.19 -3.51
C VAL A 111 10.79 -14.31 -3.36
N GLU A 112 11.24 -14.65 -2.14
CA GLU A 112 12.24 -15.73 -1.96
C GLU A 112 11.63 -17.13 -2.05
N SER A 113 10.42 -17.35 -1.53
CA SER A 113 9.74 -18.64 -1.67
C SER A 113 9.27 -18.87 -3.10
N GLU A 114 8.76 -17.83 -3.78
CA GLU A 114 8.36 -17.93 -5.18
C GLU A 114 9.55 -17.98 -6.14
N ASN A 115 10.64 -17.20 -5.94
CA ASN A 115 11.84 -17.33 -6.78
C ASN A 115 12.53 -18.69 -6.63
N ARG A 116 12.49 -19.29 -5.43
CA ARG A 116 12.98 -20.66 -5.21
C ARG A 116 12.14 -21.68 -5.98
N VAL A 117 10.83 -21.45 -6.05
CA VAL A 117 9.88 -22.27 -6.80
C VAL A 117 10.02 -22.07 -8.31
N THR A 118 10.18 -20.84 -8.81
CA THR A 118 10.41 -20.54 -10.24
C THR A 118 11.71 -21.16 -10.74
N LYS A 119 12.76 -21.22 -9.91
CA LYS A 119 13.97 -22.01 -10.19
C LYS A 119 13.74 -23.53 -10.29
N THR A 120 12.62 -24.02 -9.76
CA THR A 120 12.24 -25.45 -9.84
C THR A 120 11.57 -25.79 -11.19
N PHE A 121 11.01 -24.81 -11.90
CA PHE A 121 10.34 -25.00 -13.21
C PHE A 121 11.11 -24.40 -14.40
N GLY A 122 12.02 -23.46 -14.14
CA GLY A 122 12.92 -22.90 -15.15
C GLY A 122 14.19 -23.73 -15.28
N GLY A 123 14.21 -24.65 -16.24
CA GLY A 123 15.42 -25.29 -16.73
C GLY A 123 15.87 -24.64 -18.05
N PRO A 124 17.11 -24.87 -18.51
CA PRO A 124 17.66 -24.28 -19.74
C PRO A 124 16.91 -24.70 -21.04
N LYS A 125 15.85 -25.50 -20.95
CA LYS A 125 15.05 -25.99 -22.08
C LYS A 125 13.55 -25.64 -21.99
N THR A 126 13.09 -24.93 -20.95
CA THR A 126 11.67 -24.53 -20.84
C THR A 126 11.42 -23.26 -21.63
N ASN A 127 10.50 -23.28 -22.60
CA ASN A 127 10.10 -22.05 -23.29
C ASN A 127 9.08 -21.24 -22.45
N VAL A 128 8.90 -19.97 -22.80
CA VAL A 128 8.05 -19.02 -22.04
C VAL A 128 6.60 -19.51 -21.92
N MET A 129 6.08 -20.21 -22.94
CA MET A 129 4.73 -20.77 -22.94
C MET A 129 4.61 -21.93 -21.95
N GLN A 130 5.58 -22.85 -21.93
CA GLN A 130 5.62 -23.97 -21.00
C GLN A 130 5.80 -23.52 -19.54
N LEU A 131 6.55 -22.43 -19.33
CA LEU A 131 6.65 -21.79 -18.02
C LEU A 131 5.32 -21.15 -17.62
N PHE A 132 4.64 -20.45 -18.55
CA PHE A 132 3.34 -19.83 -18.32
C PHE A 132 2.23 -20.86 -18.04
N ASP A 133 2.16 -21.93 -18.81
CA ASP A 133 1.19 -23.01 -18.65
C ASP A 133 1.42 -23.77 -17.35
N GLY A 134 2.68 -24.09 -17.01
CA GLY A 134 3.03 -24.74 -15.74
C GLY A 134 2.75 -23.85 -14.51
N LEU A 135 2.91 -22.53 -14.63
CA LEU A 135 2.54 -21.57 -13.58
C LEU A 135 1.02 -21.40 -13.48
N ASN A 136 0.29 -21.42 -14.60
CA ASN A 136 -1.17 -21.31 -14.62
C ASN A 136 -1.87 -22.58 -14.11
N GLU A 137 -1.46 -23.77 -14.53
CA GLU A 137 -2.00 -25.04 -14.04
C GLU A 137 -1.77 -25.20 -12.54
N ARG A 138 -0.58 -24.81 -12.06
CA ARG A 138 -0.27 -24.81 -10.63
C ARG A 138 -1.11 -23.79 -9.85
N THR A 139 -1.24 -22.58 -10.35
CA THR A 139 -2.10 -21.53 -9.75
C THR A 139 -3.56 -21.98 -9.69
N SER A 140 -4.04 -22.71 -10.71
CA SER A 140 -5.42 -23.21 -10.78
C SER A 140 -5.66 -24.41 -9.86
N GLY A 141 -4.69 -25.34 -9.77
CA GLY A 141 -4.82 -26.58 -9.00
C GLY A 141 -4.49 -26.46 -7.51
N GLN A 142 -3.45 -25.71 -7.13
CA GLN A 142 -3.06 -25.52 -5.73
C GLN A 142 -3.97 -24.53 -4.99
N SER A 143 -4.43 -23.48 -5.67
CA SER A 143 -5.22 -22.43 -5.01
C SER A 143 -6.56 -22.95 -4.48
N VAL A 144 -7.30 -23.79 -5.23
CA VAL A 144 -8.64 -24.21 -4.80
C VAL A 144 -8.61 -25.10 -3.55
N GLN A 145 -7.68 -26.04 -3.48
CA GLN A 145 -7.63 -27.03 -2.39
C GLN A 145 -6.99 -26.46 -1.12
N GLU A 146 -5.94 -25.63 -1.25
CA GLU A 146 -5.37 -24.88 -0.13
C GLU A 146 -6.31 -23.78 0.34
N MET A 147 -7.03 -23.10 -0.58
CA MET A 147 -8.05 -22.14 -0.18
C MET A 147 -9.16 -22.79 0.62
N ARG A 148 -9.63 -23.99 0.23
CA ARG A 148 -10.64 -24.73 1.00
C ARG A 148 -10.13 -25.11 2.40
N LYS A 149 -8.93 -25.69 2.50
CA LYS A 149 -8.33 -26.07 3.80
C LYS A 149 -8.06 -24.85 4.70
N ALA A 150 -7.52 -23.77 4.15
CA ALA A 150 -7.30 -22.53 4.88
C ALA A 150 -8.62 -21.84 5.28
N ARG A 151 -9.67 -21.93 4.46
CA ARG A 151 -11.03 -21.44 4.77
C ARG A 151 -11.69 -22.23 5.92
N ASP A 152 -11.44 -23.53 6.02
CA ASP A 152 -11.98 -24.35 7.10
C ASP A 152 -11.22 -24.16 8.43
N SER A 153 -9.91 -23.94 8.37
CA SER A 153 -9.08 -23.64 9.55
C SER A 153 -9.32 -22.22 10.08
N SER A 154 -9.52 -21.25 9.20
CA SER A 154 -9.76 -19.84 9.58
C SER A 154 -11.06 -19.65 10.36
N ARG A 155 -12.12 -20.41 10.03
CA ARG A 155 -13.40 -20.38 10.74
C ARG A 155 -13.32 -20.73 12.24
N ARG A 156 -12.26 -21.40 12.71
CA ARG A 156 -12.20 -21.97 14.07
C ARG A 156 -11.49 -21.10 15.11
N GLN A 157 -10.91 -19.95 14.72
CA GLN A 157 -9.97 -19.19 15.57
C GLN A 157 -10.45 -17.80 16.00
N HIS A 158 -11.69 -17.42 15.69
CA HIS A 158 -12.15 -16.04 15.82
C HIS A 158 -12.90 -15.78 17.15
N PRO A 159 -12.45 -14.82 18.00
CA PRO A 159 -13.21 -14.36 19.16
C PRO A 159 -14.67 -13.99 18.88
N ARG A 160 -15.60 -14.48 19.72
CA ARG A 160 -17.05 -14.28 19.55
C ARG A 160 -17.48 -12.81 19.49
N THR A 161 -16.77 -11.90 20.14
CA THR A 161 -17.11 -10.47 20.19
C THR A 161 -17.01 -9.77 18.82
N ILE A 162 -16.08 -10.19 17.96
CA ILE A 162 -15.96 -9.61 16.61
C ILE A 162 -17.04 -10.17 15.68
N GLU A 163 -17.42 -11.43 15.89
CA GLU A 163 -18.52 -12.04 15.15
C GLU A 163 -19.85 -11.32 15.38
N THR A 164 -20.09 -10.83 16.59
CA THR A 164 -21.29 -10.05 16.91
C THR A 164 -21.24 -8.62 16.40
N MET A 165 -20.05 -8.00 16.33
CA MET A 165 -19.87 -6.65 15.79
C MET A 165 -19.98 -6.59 14.26
N PHE A 166 -19.50 -7.61 13.56
CA PHE A 166 -19.41 -7.62 12.09
C PHE A 166 -20.10 -8.83 11.42
N PRO A 167 -21.32 -9.23 11.82
CA PRO A 167 -21.91 -10.49 11.37
C PRO A 167 -22.15 -10.52 9.85
N GLY A 168 -22.67 -9.43 9.28
CA GLY A 168 -22.92 -9.32 7.84
C GLY A 168 -21.63 -9.28 7.02
N VAL A 169 -20.61 -8.57 7.50
CA VAL A 169 -19.30 -8.49 6.83
C VAL A 169 -18.64 -9.86 6.81
N LEU A 170 -18.58 -10.53 7.96
CA LEU A 170 -17.96 -11.86 8.07
C LEU A 170 -18.70 -12.90 7.26
N SER A 171 -20.03 -12.83 7.19
CA SER A 171 -20.83 -13.71 6.31
C SER A 171 -20.38 -13.56 4.84
N LEU A 172 -20.33 -12.31 4.35
CA LEU A 172 -19.91 -12.03 2.97
C LEU A 172 -18.46 -12.43 2.70
N LEU A 173 -17.52 -12.10 3.60
CA LEU A 173 -16.11 -12.50 3.45
C LEU A 173 -15.95 -14.01 3.47
N ARG A 174 -16.65 -14.72 4.36
CA ARG A 174 -16.61 -16.18 4.43
C ARG A 174 -17.18 -16.81 3.18
N GLN A 175 -18.12 -16.16 2.49
CA GLN A 175 -18.73 -16.67 1.27
C GLN A 175 -17.87 -16.38 0.03
N LEU A 176 -17.34 -15.16 -0.08
CA LEU A 176 -16.82 -14.60 -1.33
C LEU A 176 -15.32 -14.29 -1.33
N ALA A 177 -14.67 -14.15 -0.16
CA ALA A 177 -13.25 -13.80 -0.08
C ALA A 177 -12.35 -15.04 0.03
N GLY A 178 -11.12 -14.91 -0.48
CA GLY A 178 -10.06 -15.89 -0.26
C GLY A 178 -9.59 -15.90 1.21
N PRO A 179 -8.96 -16.99 1.69
CA PRO A 179 -8.57 -17.14 3.10
C PRO A 179 -7.65 -16.03 3.62
N TYR A 180 -6.72 -15.56 2.79
CA TYR A 180 -5.83 -14.46 3.15
C TYR A 180 -6.63 -13.18 3.44
N ALA A 181 -7.52 -12.79 2.52
CA ALA A 181 -8.34 -11.61 2.67
C ALA A 181 -9.31 -11.73 3.86
N LEU A 182 -9.89 -12.92 4.09
CA LEU A 182 -10.73 -13.19 5.26
C LEU A 182 -9.95 -12.97 6.56
N GLN A 183 -8.75 -13.56 6.68
CA GLN A 183 -7.93 -13.47 7.88
C GLN A 183 -7.44 -12.05 8.15
N GLU A 184 -6.95 -11.37 7.11
CA GLU A 184 -6.46 -10.00 7.29
C GLU A 184 -7.62 -9.04 7.59
N CYS A 185 -8.77 -9.16 6.92
CA CYS A 185 -9.97 -8.41 7.29
C CYS A 185 -10.37 -8.66 8.75
N TYR A 186 -10.32 -9.91 9.20
CA TYR A 186 -10.66 -10.25 10.58
C TYR A 186 -9.72 -9.57 11.58
N LYS A 187 -8.41 -9.65 11.35
CA LYS A 187 -7.41 -8.94 12.16
C LYS A 187 -7.64 -7.43 12.16
N GLN A 188 -7.94 -6.85 10.99
CA GLN A 188 -8.25 -5.42 10.89
C GLN A 188 -9.55 -5.06 11.64
N MET A 189 -10.55 -5.95 11.70
CA MET A 189 -11.75 -5.75 12.54
C MET A 189 -11.40 -5.79 14.03
N GLU A 190 -10.60 -6.75 14.48
CA GLU A 190 -10.12 -6.81 15.87
C GLU A 190 -9.40 -5.53 16.29
N GLU A 191 -8.49 -5.05 15.45
CA GLU A 191 -7.72 -3.84 15.74
C GLU A 191 -8.57 -2.56 15.65
N SER A 192 -9.75 -2.61 15.01
CA SER A 192 -10.61 -1.45 14.82
C SER A 192 -11.32 -0.97 16.09
N VAL A 193 -11.51 -1.86 17.08
CA VAL A 193 -12.25 -1.55 18.31
C VAL A 193 -11.52 -0.56 19.22
N PHE A 194 -10.22 -0.35 19.00
CA PHE A 194 -9.39 0.59 19.74
C PHE A 194 -9.41 2.01 19.14
N TYR A 195 -10.26 2.27 18.16
CA TYR A 195 -10.37 3.56 17.50
C TYR A 195 -11.74 4.20 17.73
N ARG A 196 -11.72 5.52 17.95
CA ARG A 196 -12.93 6.35 17.93
C ARG A 196 -12.98 7.18 16.65
N VAL A 197 -14.19 7.47 16.18
CA VAL A 197 -14.43 8.24 14.95
C VAL A 197 -15.07 9.56 15.29
N GLU A 198 -14.50 10.63 14.75
CA GLU A 198 -14.96 12.01 14.91
C GLU A 198 -15.19 12.61 13.52
N VAL A 199 -16.36 13.23 13.31
CA VAL A 199 -16.62 13.97 12.07
C VAL A 199 -15.84 15.27 12.12
N VAL A 200 -15.09 15.57 11.06
CA VAL A 200 -14.41 16.87 10.95
C VAL A 200 -15.36 17.81 10.21
N PRO A 201 -15.84 18.90 10.83
CA PRO A 201 -16.63 19.89 10.12
C PRO A 201 -15.75 20.71 9.18
N LEU A 202 -16.31 21.21 8.08
CA LEU A 202 -15.63 22.22 7.27
C LEU A 202 -15.52 23.53 8.09
N PRO A 203 -14.31 24.11 8.29
CA PRO A 203 -14.15 25.43 8.85
C PRO A 203 -14.97 26.49 8.11
N HIS A 204 -15.49 27.46 8.87
CA HIS A 204 -16.27 28.57 8.35
C HIS A 204 -15.51 29.34 7.26
N GLY A 205 -16.18 29.62 6.14
CA GLY A 205 -15.59 30.31 4.99
C GLY A 205 -14.87 29.41 3.98
N VAL A 206 -14.65 28.12 4.31
CA VAL A 206 -14.05 27.16 3.39
C VAL A 206 -15.15 26.43 2.62
N ARG A 207 -15.09 26.51 1.29
CA ARG A 207 -16.10 25.88 0.41
C ARG A 207 -15.82 24.39 0.14
N ASN A 208 -14.59 23.92 0.31
CA ASN A 208 -14.20 22.53 0.06
C ASN A 208 -12.93 22.12 0.85
N TRP A 209 -12.72 20.81 1.01
CA TRP A 209 -11.61 20.26 1.79
C TRP A 209 -10.20 20.53 1.21
N GLN A 210 -10.09 20.99 -0.04
CA GLN A 210 -8.80 21.23 -0.69
C GLN A 210 -8.04 22.39 -0.05
N MET A 211 -8.77 23.34 0.53
CA MET A 211 -8.21 24.53 1.16
C MET A 211 -7.80 24.31 2.62
N ILE A 212 -8.01 23.12 3.19
CA ILE A 212 -7.83 22.84 4.61
C ILE A 212 -6.50 22.13 4.85
N ASN A 213 -5.66 22.71 5.71
CA ASN A 213 -4.40 22.13 6.17
C ASN A 213 -4.40 21.98 7.70
N MET A 214 -5.12 20.98 8.23
CA MET A 214 -5.35 20.84 9.68
C MET A 214 -4.91 19.51 10.29
N PHE A 215 -4.31 18.61 9.53
CA PHE A 215 -3.95 17.27 10.03
C PHE A 215 -2.45 17.06 10.02
N THR A 216 -1.88 16.90 11.21
CA THR A 216 -0.55 16.34 11.45
C THR A 216 -0.77 14.89 11.87
N ASN A 217 -0.25 13.91 11.15
CA ASN A 217 -0.27 12.54 11.65
C ASN A 217 1.17 12.03 11.89
N ASP A 218 1.35 10.79 12.36
CA ASP A 218 2.66 10.24 12.77
C ASP A 218 3.48 9.55 11.65
N ASN A 219 4.21 8.47 11.91
CA ASN A 219 5.00 7.75 10.90
C ASN A 219 4.19 6.59 10.28
N THR A 220 4.03 6.57 8.94
CA THR A 220 3.45 5.52 8.04
C THR A 220 2.05 5.75 7.41
N TYR A 221 1.78 6.90 6.80
CA TYR A 221 0.57 7.12 5.97
C TYR A 221 0.85 8.23 4.92
N LEU A 222 -0.13 8.57 4.09
CA LEU A 222 -0.08 9.74 3.19
C LEU A 222 -0.59 10.99 3.90
N GLY A 223 0.13 12.11 3.78
CA GLY A 223 -0.32 13.37 4.38
C GLY A 223 -1.74 13.74 3.95
N ALA A 224 -2.59 14.12 4.90
CA ALA A 224 -4.01 14.41 4.64
C ALA A 224 -4.22 15.39 3.48
N LYS A 225 -3.43 16.47 3.43
CA LYS A 225 -3.46 17.45 2.33
C LYS A 225 -3.14 16.80 0.99
N TRP A 226 -2.19 15.87 0.96
CA TRP A 226 -1.85 15.13 -0.26
C TRP A 226 -2.98 14.18 -0.66
N VAL A 227 -3.56 13.44 0.29
CA VAL A 227 -4.72 12.55 0.02
C VAL A 227 -5.88 13.33 -0.58
N LEU A 228 -6.25 14.48 -0.01
CA LEU A 228 -7.35 15.31 -0.49
C LEU A 228 -7.07 15.88 -1.90
N ARG A 229 -5.82 16.29 -2.18
CA ARG A 229 -5.41 16.70 -3.53
C ARG A 229 -5.48 15.54 -4.52
N LEU A 230 -5.09 14.34 -4.12
CA LEU A 230 -5.15 13.15 -4.98
C LEU A 230 -6.60 12.76 -5.30
N ILE A 231 -7.51 12.86 -4.32
CA ILE A 231 -8.95 12.64 -4.55
C ILE A 231 -9.47 13.64 -5.58
N HIS A 232 -9.14 14.92 -5.40
CA HIS A 232 -9.60 15.98 -6.31
C HIS A 232 -9.02 15.83 -7.73
N SER A 233 -7.72 15.54 -7.87
CA SER A 233 -7.09 15.39 -9.18
C SER A 233 -7.65 14.21 -9.98
N ARG A 234 -8.31 13.26 -9.30
CA ARG A 234 -9.05 12.15 -9.91
C ARG A 234 -10.52 12.48 -10.23
N GLY A 235 -10.95 13.73 -10.04
CA GLY A 235 -12.33 14.16 -10.25
C GLY A 235 -13.32 13.61 -9.22
N LEU A 236 -12.84 13.08 -8.09
CA LEU A 236 -13.68 12.52 -7.04
C LEU A 236 -14.08 13.62 -6.04
N GLN A 237 -15.32 13.54 -5.54
CA GLN A 237 -15.86 14.49 -4.57
C GLN A 237 -15.90 13.88 -3.17
N VAL A 238 -15.44 14.66 -2.19
CA VAL A 238 -15.41 14.28 -0.77
C VAL A 238 -16.72 14.71 -0.13
N ARG A 239 -17.49 13.72 0.36
CA ARG A 239 -18.74 13.93 1.07
C ARG A 239 -18.50 14.28 2.54
N ASN A 240 -17.66 13.48 3.21
CA ASN A 240 -17.33 13.63 4.62
C ASN A 240 -15.85 13.32 4.84
N VAL A 241 -15.23 14.07 5.73
CA VAL A 241 -13.90 13.74 6.27
C VAL A 241 -14.06 13.32 7.72
N LEU A 242 -13.53 12.16 8.04
CA LEU A 242 -13.58 11.57 9.36
C LEU A 242 -12.16 11.49 9.91
N ARG A 243 -12.03 11.87 11.19
CA ARG A 243 -10.83 11.69 11.98
C ARG A 243 -11.01 10.43 12.82
N VAL A 244 -10.11 9.47 12.66
CA VAL A 244 -10.10 8.19 13.35
C VAL A 244 -8.92 8.20 14.32
N VAL A 245 -9.19 8.12 15.62
CA VAL A 245 -8.18 8.32 16.67
C VAL A 245 -8.00 7.04 17.47
N HIS A 246 -6.76 6.54 17.55
CA HIS A 246 -6.44 5.41 18.40
C HIS A 246 -6.50 5.81 19.88
N GLN A 247 -7.34 5.15 20.66
CA GLN A 247 -7.64 5.55 22.04
C GLN A 247 -6.44 5.43 23.00
N GLY A 248 -5.54 4.47 22.76
CA GLY A 248 -4.39 4.26 23.64
C GLY A 248 -3.15 5.10 23.30
N THR A 249 -3.03 5.58 22.06
CA THR A 249 -1.79 6.24 21.59
C THR A 249 -2.03 7.67 21.09
N GLY A 250 -3.29 8.07 20.90
CA GLY A 250 -3.64 9.38 20.34
C GLY A 250 -3.37 9.52 18.84
N LYS A 251 -2.78 8.50 18.18
CA LYS A 251 -2.48 8.52 16.75
C LYS A 251 -3.76 8.74 15.93
N GLN A 252 -3.66 9.60 14.93
CA GLN A 252 -4.80 10.04 14.12
C GLN A 252 -4.68 9.56 12.68
N HIS A 253 -5.82 9.25 12.08
CA HIS A 253 -5.95 8.87 10.69
C HIS A 253 -7.13 9.57 10.03
N LEU A 254 -6.98 9.92 8.77
CA LEU A 254 -8.02 10.48 7.94
C LEU A 254 -8.71 9.38 7.13
N VAL A 255 -10.04 9.38 7.15
CA VAL A 255 -10.89 8.61 6.24
C VAL A 255 -11.82 9.59 5.53
N ALA A 256 -11.65 9.73 4.21
CA ALA A 256 -12.55 10.48 3.36
C ALA A 256 -13.61 9.54 2.77
N LEU A 257 -14.88 9.84 3.02
CA LEU A 257 -16.01 9.21 2.36
C LEU A 257 -16.37 10.01 1.10
N LEU A 258 -16.56 9.33 -0.01
CA LEU A 258 -16.81 9.95 -1.31
C LEU A 258 -18.28 9.83 -1.73
N ASP A 259 -18.74 10.71 -2.62
CA ASP A 259 -20.13 10.72 -3.10
C ASP A 259 -20.54 9.43 -3.82
N ASN A 260 -19.58 8.77 -4.47
CA ASN A 260 -19.78 7.48 -5.12
C ASN A 260 -19.82 6.28 -4.13
N LYS A 261 -19.98 6.55 -2.83
CA LYS A 261 -20.01 5.57 -1.73
C LYS A 261 -18.70 4.80 -1.51
N SER A 262 -17.62 5.17 -2.19
CA SER A 262 -16.27 4.65 -1.89
C SER A 262 -15.60 5.45 -0.77
N TYR A 263 -14.40 5.02 -0.38
CA TYR A 263 -13.63 5.68 0.67
C TYR A 263 -12.14 5.74 0.28
N VAL A 264 -11.45 6.70 0.89
CA VAL A 264 -9.98 6.77 0.87
C VAL A 264 -9.50 6.94 2.30
N CYS A 265 -8.57 6.09 2.73
CA CYS A 265 -7.91 6.22 4.01
C CYS A 265 -6.44 6.57 3.79
N ASP A 266 -5.91 7.48 4.60
CA ASP A 266 -4.52 7.93 4.52
C ASP A 266 -3.49 6.81 4.74
N CYS A 267 -3.82 5.76 5.51
CA CYS A 267 -2.97 4.57 5.67
C CYS A 267 -2.78 3.80 4.36
N ALA A 268 -3.64 4.07 3.36
CA ALA A 268 -3.62 3.52 2.01
C ALA A 268 -3.68 2.00 1.89
N MET A 269 -3.92 1.27 2.99
CA MET A 269 -4.03 -0.19 3.02
C MET A 269 -5.09 -0.71 2.02
N GLY A 270 -6.26 -0.07 1.96
CA GLY A 270 -7.33 -0.45 1.02
C GLY A 270 -6.92 -0.28 -0.44
N MET A 271 -6.17 0.78 -0.77
CA MET A 271 -5.70 1.03 -2.13
C MET A 271 -4.53 0.11 -2.51
N ASN A 272 -3.58 -0.07 -1.58
CA ASN A 272 -2.34 -0.78 -1.84
C ASN A 272 -2.48 -2.30 -1.74
N LEU A 273 -3.11 -2.78 -0.66
CA LEU A 273 -3.26 -4.21 -0.40
C LEU A 273 -4.59 -4.75 -0.93
N GLY A 274 -5.56 -3.87 -1.25
CA GLY A 274 -6.90 -4.29 -1.61
C GLY A 274 -7.69 -4.82 -0.43
N ILE A 275 -7.30 -4.49 0.80
CA ILE A 275 -7.96 -4.98 2.03
C ILE A 275 -8.33 -3.78 2.89
N PRO A 276 -9.58 -3.68 3.38
CA PRO A 276 -9.97 -2.61 4.27
C PRO A 276 -9.15 -2.60 5.56
N CYS A 277 -8.70 -1.42 5.97
CA CYS A 277 -7.96 -1.24 7.21
C CYS A 277 -8.87 -1.19 8.43
N ARG A 278 -8.27 -1.30 9.61
CA ARG A 278 -8.92 -1.02 10.89
C ARG A 278 -9.66 0.32 10.95
N HIS A 279 -9.17 1.37 10.28
CA HIS A 279 -9.86 2.68 10.24
C HIS A 279 -11.16 2.61 9.45
N TYR A 280 -11.19 1.85 8.34
CA TYR A 280 -12.42 1.60 7.61
C TYR A 280 -13.44 0.86 8.48
N PHE A 281 -13.01 -0.18 9.21
CA PHE A 281 -13.92 -0.94 10.07
C PHE A 281 -14.43 -0.13 11.27
N SER A 282 -13.59 0.75 11.84
CA SER A 282 -14.01 1.70 12.87
C SER A 282 -15.04 2.71 12.35
N VAL A 283 -14.87 3.20 11.13
CA VAL A 283 -15.87 4.04 10.45
C VAL A 283 -17.15 3.27 10.16
N LEU A 284 -17.05 2.01 9.73
CA LEU A 284 -18.20 1.14 9.43
C LEU A 284 -19.11 0.91 10.64
N THR A 285 -18.54 0.80 11.85
CA THR A 285 -19.34 0.66 13.08
C THR A 285 -19.88 1.99 13.59
N SER A 286 -19.21 3.10 13.28
CA SER A 286 -19.54 4.42 13.82
C SER A 286 -20.51 5.24 12.94
N VAL A 287 -20.50 5.03 11.61
CA VAL A 287 -21.26 5.83 10.64
C VAL A 287 -22.41 5.00 10.08
N ARG A 288 -23.65 5.33 10.48
CA ARG A 288 -24.85 4.55 10.16
C ARG A 288 -25.15 4.47 8.66
N GLU A 289 -24.83 5.48 7.86
CA GLU A 289 -25.05 5.45 6.41
C GLU A 289 -23.95 4.71 5.63
N PHE A 290 -22.82 4.41 6.28
CA PHE A 290 -21.72 3.70 5.64
C PHE A 290 -22.00 2.19 5.66
N ARG A 291 -21.80 1.54 4.52
CA ARG A 291 -22.15 0.13 4.31
C ARG A 291 -20.96 -0.62 3.73
N PHE A 292 -20.79 -1.85 4.17
CA PHE A 292 -19.80 -2.75 3.59
C PHE A 292 -20.29 -3.28 2.24
N HIS A 293 -19.42 -3.26 1.25
CA HIS A 293 -19.63 -3.88 -0.05
C HIS A 293 -18.43 -4.75 -0.38
N ILE A 294 -18.63 -6.00 -0.84
CA ILE A 294 -17.52 -6.95 -1.02
C ILE A 294 -16.43 -6.45 -1.97
N SER A 295 -16.75 -5.58 -2.93
CA SER A 295 -15.78 -5.00 -3.88
C SER A 295 -14.70 -4.12 -3.23
N VAL A 296 -14.82 -3.78 -1.94
CA VAL A 296 -13.73 -3.13 -1.20
C VAL A 296 -12.55 -4.06 -0.97
N VAL A 297 -12.79 -5.38 -1.06
CA VAL A 297 -11.76 -6.41 -1.06
C VAL A 297 -11.39 -6.70 -2.52
N ARG A 298 -10.15 -6.38 -2.90
CA ARG A 298 -9.61 -6.70 -4.23
C ARG A 298 -8.90 -8.04 -4.15
N SER A 299 -9.32 -8.97 -5.01
CA SER A 299 -8.72 -10.29 -5.22
C SER A 299 -7.90 -10.32 -6.50
#